data_AF-A0A432TX12-F1
#
_entry.id   AF-A0A432TX12-F1
#
_cell.length_a   1.000
_cell.length_b   1.000
_cell.length_c   1.000
_cell.angle_alpha   90.00
_cell.angle_beta   90.00
_cell.angle_gamma   90.00
#
_symmetry.space_group_name_H-M   'P 1'
#
loop_
_entity.id
_entity.type
_entity.pdbx_description
1 polymer ?
#
loop_
_entity_poly.entity_id
_entity_poly.type
_entity_poly.pdbx_seq_one_letter_code
_entity_poly.pdbx_strand_id
1 'polypeptide(L)'
;MKNPFTIGIAKEEKFCNRKEEIRNLKNFIQNGQNVVIYSPRRFGKTSLVKTVLKELEKKDKNFIGIYADLFPVSSYQDFIEIFSKAIIQSIGKEVDKSFFQKIKNLFKNIVPSFTVKPDGSFSISISINPSISLETLLSDLFIGLEKYIKKNDLKACIVLDEFQEITTLEESKKIEGLLRNFIQEQEDISYIFVGSRRKLLVDMFTDKKRPLLIGGGVGMPPMISIAQSIKDSDYDAFVILGSEVPFPFTPELSKMGNPCPKASHTMPLLEEWGVACRLASLQNYEGVYQGYVTDLAKVYLDSLSANELAQVEVYSCGPHPMLEAVAKLAKEYNLPCQVSLEEYMACAVGGCAGCVVEVQTDSGPAMKRVCVDGPIFDATTVF
;
A
#
# COMPACT_ATOMS: atom_id res chain seq x y z
N MET A 1 -21.69 -14.34 -42.71
CA MET A 1 -20.48 -14.12 -41.89
C MET A 1 -20.82 -14.42 -40.43
N LYS A 2 -19.98 -15.16 -39.71
CA LYS A 2 -20.09 -15.28 -38.25
C LYS A 2 -19.70 -13.94 -37.63
N ASN A 3 -20.45 -13.47 -36.63
CA ASN A 3 -20.16 -12.22 -35.94
C ASN A 3 -18.72 -12.28 -35.35
N PRO A 4 -17.80 -11.38 -35.75
CA PRO A 4 -16.43 -11.38 -35.24
C PRO A 4 -16.36 -10.90 -33.78
N PHE A 5 -17.36 -10.15 -33.31
CA PHE A 5 -17.45 -9.63 -31.95
C PHE A 5 -17.99 -10.70 -30.99
N THR A 6 -17.11 -11.24 -30.15
CA THR A 6 -17.47 -12.19 -29.10
C THR A 6 -17.59 -11.48 -27.76
N ILE A 7 -18.71 -11.70 -27.06
CA ILE A 7 -18.88 -11.28 -25.66
C ILE A 7 -18.11 -12.29 -24.79
N GLY A 8 -16.85 -11.97 -24.47
CA GLY A 8 -15.96 -12.85 -23.71
C GLY A 8 -14.50 -12.37 -23.74
N ILE A 9 -13.60 -13.12 -23.10
CA ILE A 9 -12.16 -12.84 -23.12
C ILE A 9 -11.65 -12.93 -24.56
N ALA A 10 -11.14 -11.82 -25.10
CA ALA A 10 -10.51 -11.79 -26.41
C ALA A 10 -9.21 -12.61 -26.39
N LYS A 11 -9.05 -13.53 -27.34
CA LYS A 11 -7.88 -14.39 -27.50
C LYS A 11 -7.22 -14.11 -28.85
N GLU A 12 -5.89 -14.15 -28.86
CA GLU A 12 -5.06 -14.21 -30.08
C GLU A 12 -5.44 -13.13 -31.09
N GLU A 13 -5.86 -13.51 -32.30
CA GLU A 13 -6.20 -12.61 -33.41
C GLU A 13 -7.33 -11.62 -33.09
N LYS A 14 -8.13 -11.89 -32.05
CA LYS A 14 -9.20 -10.99 -31.60
C LYS A 14 -8.73 -9.93 -30.60
N PHE A 15 -7.52 -10.06 -30.07
CA PHE A 15 -6.90 -9.04 -29.22
C PHE A 15 -6.07 -8.10 -30.08
N CYS A 16 -6.50 -6.84 -30.20
CA CYS A 16 -5.87 -5.85 -31.05
C CYS A 16 -5.56 -4.56 -30.27
N ASN A 17 -4.68 -3.73 -30.84
CA ASN A 17 -4.14 -2.52 -30.23
C ASN A 17 -3.38 -2.82 -28.90
N ARG A 18 -3.14 -1.81 -28.05
CA ARG A 18 -2.45 -1.94 -26.74
C ARG A 18 -0.94 -2.29 -26.81
N LYS A 19 -0.27 -1.88 -27.89
CA LYS A 19 1.17 -2.16 -28.11
C LYS A 19 2.06 -1.55 -27.03
N GLU A 20 1.69 -0.38 -26.52
CA GLU A 20 2.44 0.32 -25.48
C GLU A 20 2.28 -0.38 -24.13
N GLU A 21 1.05 -0.73 -23.75
CA GLU A 21 0.77 -1.41 -22.48
C GLU A 21 1.40 -2.81 -22.44
N ILE A 22 1.37 -3.56 -23.56
CA ILE A 22 2.09 -4.83 -23.69
C ILE A 22 3.59 -4.62 -23.47
N ARG A 23 4.18 -3.59 -24.09
CA ARG A 23 5.61 -3.28 -23.96
C ARG A 23 5.96 -2.92 -22.52
N ASN A 24 5.20 -2.03 -21.91
CA ASN A 24 5.43 -1.56 -20.54
C ASN A 24 5.29 -2.73 -19.55
N LEU A 25 4.22 -3.53 -19.66
CA LEU A 25 4.00 -4.65 -18.76
C LEU A 25 5.10 -5.71 -18.87
N LYS A 26 5.60 -5.99 -20.08
CA LYS A 26 6.77 -6.87 -20.26
C LYS A 26 8.01 -6.30 -19.57
N ASN A 27 8.30 -5.02 -19.75
CA ASN A 27 9.45 -4.39 -19.12
C ASN A 27 9.36 -4.47 -17.59
N PHE A 28 8.19 -4.20 -17.01
CA PHE A 28 7.95 -4.31 -15.57
C PHE A 28 8.21 -5.74 -15.07
N ILE A 29 7.62 -6.75 -15.72
CA ILE A 29 7.81 -8.16 -15.37
C ILE A 29 9.30 -8.56 -15.45
N GLN A 30 9.98 -8.20 -16.54
CA GLN A 30 11.38 -8.59 -16.76
C GLN A 30 12.34 -7.97 -15.73
N ASN A 31 11.98 -6.79 -15.21
CA ASN A 31 12.69 -6.07 -14.17
C ASN A 31 12.23 -6.44 -12.74
N GLY A 32 11.37 -7.45 -12.57
CA GLY A 32 10.89 -7.88 -11.25
C GLY A 32 9.92 -6.89 -10.59
N GLN A 33 9.33 -5.96 -11.34
CA GLN A 33 8.45 -4.94 -10.77
C GLN A 33 7.02 -5.46 -10.60
N ASN A 34 6.43 -5.16 -9.46
CA ASN A 34 5.03 -5.45 -9.16
C ASN A 34 4.11 -4.41 -9.81
N VAL A 35 2.99 -4.84 -10.38
CA VAL A 35 2.10 -4.00 -11.17
C VAL A 35 0.64 -4.18 -10.75
N VAL A 36 -0.07 -3.07 -10.61
CA VAL A 36 -1.53 -3.07 -10.42
C VAL A 36 -2.20 -2.61 -11.71
N ILE A 37 -3.11 -3.43 -12.25
CA ILE A 37 -3.91 -3.11 -13.45
C ILE A 37 -5.37 -2.95 -13.07
N TYR A 38 -5.89 -1.73 -13.20
CA TYR A 38 -7.28 -1.41 -12.92
C TYR A 38 -7.96 -0.74 -14.12
N SER A 39 -9.23 -1.05 -14.32
CA SER A 39 -10.15 -0.39 -15.28
C SER A 39 -11.56 -0.97 -15.08
N PRO A 40 -12.62 -0.36 -15.64
CA PRO A 40 -13.96 -0.92 -15.57
C PRO A 40 -14.04 -2.36 -16.15
N ARG A 41 -15.13 -3.07 -15.83
CA ARG A 41 -15.37 -4.42 -16.38
C ARG A 41 -15.42 -4.37 -17.92
N ARG A 42 -14.93 -5.42 -18.57
CA ARG A 42 -14.91 -5.60 -20.04
C ARG A 42 -13.93 -4.71 -20.84
N PHE A 43 -12.97 -4.05 -20.19
CA PHE A 43 -11.89 -3.29 -20.87
C PHE A 43 -10.70 -4.13 -21.37
N GLY A 44 -10.78 -5.46 -21.25
CA GLY A 44 -9.76 -6.39 -21.76
C GLY A 44 -8.54 -6.60 -20.87
N LYS A 45 -8.61 -6.29 -19.56
CA LYS A 45 -7.50 -6.49 -18.61
C LYS A 45 -6.96 -7.93 -18.63
N THR A 46 -7.85 -8.90 -18.43
CA THR A 46 -7.52 -10.32 -18.43
C THR A 46 -6.91 -10.76 -19.77
N SER A 47 -7.43 -10.24 -20.89
CA SER A 47 -6.87 -10.51 -22.22
C SER A 47 -5.45 -9.94 -22.37
N LEU A 48 -5.21 -8.71 -21.90
CA LEU A 48 -3.90 -8.07 -21.92
C LEU A 48 -2.87 -8.90 -21.15
N VAL A 49 -3.17 -9.27 -19.90
CA VAL A 49 -2.23 -10.00 -19.06
C VAL A 49 -1.96 -11.41 -19.59
N LYS A 50 -3.02 -12.15 -19.99
CA LYS A 50 -2.85 -13.48 -20.60
C LYS A 50 -2.03 -13.44 -21.90
N THR A 51 -2.15 -12.37 -22.68
CA THR A 51 -1.36 -12.17 -23.89
C THR A 51 0.11 -11.93 -23.54
N VAL A 52 0.39 -11.06 -22.58
CA VAL A 52 1.75 -10.75 -22.12
C VAL A 52 2.45 -11.99 -21.55
N LEU A 53 1.79 -12.77 -20.68
CA LEU A 53 2.34 -14.01 -20.14
C LEU A 53 2.70 -15.00 -21.25
N LYS A 54 1.77 -15.25 -22.18
CA LYS A 54 2.01 -16.16 -23.33
C LYS A 54 3.18 -15.71 -24.20
N GLU A 55 3.32 -14.41 -24.44
CA GLU A 55 4.43 -13.88 -25.25
C GLU A 55 5.78 -13.98 -24.54
N LEU A 56 5.81 -13.82 -23.22
CA LEU A 56 7.01 -14.01 -22.42
C LEU A 56 7.43 -15.49 -22.36
N GLU A 57 6.49 -16.41 -22.08
CA GLU A 57 6.76 -17.85 -22.09
C GLU A 57 7.25 -18.38 -23.44
N LYS A 58 6.83 -17.76 -24.55
CA LYS A 58 7.32 -18.11 -25.90
C LYS A 58 8.73 -17.58 -26.15
N LYS A 59 9.08 -16.43 -25.57
CA LYS A 59 10.35 -15.75 -25.80
C LYS A 59 11.45 -16.28 -24.88
N ASP A 60 11.10 -16.63 -23.65
CA ASP A 60 12.02 -17.08 -22.62
C ASP A 60 11.55 -18.42 -22.05
N LYS A 61 12.38 -19.46 -22.26
CA LYS A 61 12.10 -20.82 -21.77
C LYS A 61 12.26 -20.94 -20.25
N ASN A 62 12.93 -19.98 -19.62
CA ASN A 62 13.15 -19.93 -18.17
C ASN A 62 12.10 -19.05 -17.48
N PHE A 63 11.05 -18.62 -18.18
CA PHE A 63 9.97 -17.83 -17.62
C PHE A 63 8.72 -18.68 -17.36
N ILE A 64 8.13 -18.50 -16.18
CA ILE A 64 6.85 -19.13 -15.78
C ILE A 64 5.79 -18.06 -15.54
N GLY A 65 4.68 -18.13 -16.28
CA GLY A 65 3.48 -17.35 -16.01
C GLY A 65 2.48 -18.13 -15.16
N ILE A 66 2.16 -17.61 -13.98
CA ILE A 66 1.14 -18.19 -13.09
C ILE A 66 -0.07 -17.26 -13.12
N TYR A 67 -1.24 -17.79 -13.47
CA TYR A 67 -2.48 -17.02 -13.52
C TYR A 67 -3.54 -17.66 -12.63
N ALA A 68 -4.01 -16.93 -11.62
CA ALA A 68 -5.09 -17.33 -10.74
C ALA A 68 -6.27 -16.36 -10.87
N ASP A 69 -7.46 -16.91 -11.11
CA ASP A 69 -8.73 -16.17 -11.13
C ASP A 69 -9.40 -16.33 -9.77
N LEU A 70 -9.44 -15.26 -8.98
CA LEU A 70 -9.93 -15.27 -7.62
C LEU A 70 -11.43 -14.95 -7.53
N PHE A 71 -12.13 -14.78 -8.65
CA PHE A 71 -13.57 -14.56 -8.67
C PHE A 71 -14.41 -15.59 -7.88
N PRO A 72 -14.09 -16.91 -7.87
CA PRO A 72 -14.88 -17.89 -7.15
C PRO A 72 -14.46 -18.07 -5.68
N VAL A 73 -13.56 -17.24 -5.15
CA VAL A 73 -13.08 -17.35 -3.77
C VAL A 73 -14.18 -16.89 -2.81
N SER A 74 -14.57 -17.76 -1.89
CA SER A 74 -15.52 -17.46 -0.81
C SER A 74 -14.96 -17.76 0.59
N SER A 75 -13.80 -18.43 0.65
CA SER A 75 -13.10 -18.81 1.87
C SER A 75 -11.59 -18.80 1.63
N TYR A 76 -10.79 -18.81 2.70
CA TYR A 76 -9.34 -18.94 2.55
C TYR A 76 -8.95 -20.31 1.96
N GLN A 77 -9.74 -21.38 2.19
CA GLN A 77 -9.47 -22.67 1.58
C GLN A 77 -9.63 -22.61 0.06
N ASP A 78 -10.65 -21.91 -0.45
CA ASP A 78 -10.83 -21.70 -1.89
C ASP A 78 -9.62 -20.97 -2.49
N PHE A 79 -9.10 -19.96 -1.80
CA PHE A 79 -7.90 -19.25 -2.23
C PHE A 79 -6.69 -20.18 -2.35
N ILE A 80 -6.42 -20.97 -1.30
CA ILE A 80 -5.31 -21.95 -1.29
C ILE A 80 -5.50 -22.97 -2.42
N GLU A 81 -6.70 -23.48 -2.62
CA GLU A 81 -7.00 -24.45 -3.67
C GLU A 81 -6.76 -23.86 -5.08
N ILE A 82 -7.34 -22.69 -5.37
CA ILE A 82 -7.23 -22.03 -6.68
C ILE A 82 -5.78 -21.68 -6.97
N PHE A 83 -5.06 -21.13 -5.99
CA PHE A 83 -3.68 -20.71 -6.17
C PHE A 83 -2.73 -21.90 -6.35
N SER A 84 -2.89 -22.95 -5.55
CA SER A 84 -2.13 -24.21 -5.71
C SER A 84 -2.36 -24.83 -7.09
N LYS A 85 -3.62 -24.86 -7.57
CA LYS A 85 -3.96 -25.34 -8.92
C LYS A 85 -3.23 -24.54 -9.99
N ALA A 86 -3.24 -23.21 -9.89
CA ALA A 86 -2.57 -22.33 -10.83
C ALA A 86 -1.06 -22.58 -10.88
N ILE A 87 -0.41 -22.73 -9.71
CA ILE A 87 1.02 -23.04 -9.62
C ILE A 87 1.32 -24.39 -10.29
N ILE A 88 0.59 -25.45 -9.93
CA ILE A 88 0.82 -26.80 -10.48
C ILE A 88 0.65 -26.82 -12.01
N GLN A 89 -0.38 -26.15 -12.52
CA GLN A 89 -0.64 -26.06 -13.97
C GLN A 89 0.46 -25.31 -14.72
N SER A 90 1.08 -24.32 -14.09
CA SER A 90 2.16 -23.54 -14.71
C SER A 90 3.49 -24.31 -14.80
N ILE A 91 3.74 -25.22 -13.84
CA ILE A 91 5.00 -25.99 -13.74
C ILE A 91 5.03 -27.20 -14.70
N GLY A 92 3.88 -27.73 -15.11
CA GLY A 92 3.82 -28.89 -16.01
C GLY A 92 2.91 -28.71 -17.20
N LYS A 93 3.52 -28.62 -18.38
CA LYS A 93 2.85 -28.73 -19.69
C LYS A 93 2.68 -30.19 -20.14
N GLU A 94 3.47 -31.12 -19.60
CA GLU A 94 3.40 -32.57 -19.86
C GLU A 94 3.43 -33.36 -18.53
N VAL A 95 2.58 -34.39 -18.41
CA VAL A 95 2.45 -35.21 -17.20
C VAL A 95 3.39 -36.42 -17.32
N ASP A 96 4.62 -36.27 -16.84
CA ASP A 96 5.59 -37.36 -16.73
C ASP A 96 5.84 -37.78 -15.26
N LYS A 97 6.62 -38.84 -15.02
CA LYS A 97 6.97 -39.25 -13.64
C LYS A 97 7.81 -38.19 -12.90
N SER A 98 8.54 -37.33 -13.62
CA SER A 98 9.35 -36.27 -13.01
C SER A 98 8.49 -35.12 -12.47
N PHE A 99 7.36 -34.83 -13.11
CA PHE A 99 6.36 -33.84 -12.71
C PHE A 99 5.79 -34.12 -11.32
N PHE A 100 5.38 -35.36 -11.04
CA PHE A 100 4.87 -35.75 -9.71
C PHE A 100 5.93 -35.55 -8.61
N GLN A 101 7.19 -35.86 -8.90
CA GLN A 101 8.28 -35.70 -7.93
C GLN A 101 8.64 -34.22 -7.71
N LYS A 102 8.57 -33.39 -8.77
CA LYS A 102 8.73 -31.93 -8.68
C LYS A 102 7.65 -31.31 -7.79
N ILE A 103 6.40 -31.71 -7.98
CA ILE A 103 5.25 -31.18 -7.20
C ILE A 103 5.26 -31.64 -5.76
N LYS A 104 5.59 -32.91 -5.50
CA LYS A 104 5.71 -33.41 -4.13
C LYS A 104 6.81 -32.69 -3.32
N ASN A 105 7.84 -32.18 -4.01
CA ASN A 105 8.87 -31.37 -3.39
C ASN A 105 8.50 -29.89 -3.29
N LEU A 106 7.42 -29.46 -3.95
CA LEU A 106 6.95 -28.08 -3.99
C LEU A 106 6.14 -27.75 -2.74
N PHE A 107 5.26 -28.66 -2.32
CA PHE A 107 4.40 -28.49 -1.14
C PHE A 107 4.59 -29.63 -0.15
N LYS A 108 4.78 -29.29 1.13
CA LYS A 108 4.88 -30.25 2.23
C LYS A 108 3.52 -30.67 2.77
N ASN A 109 2.57 -29.73 2.80
CA ASN A 109 1.29 -29.85 3.51
C ASN A 109 0.09 -29.91 2.57
N ILE A 110 0.27 -29.57 1.30
CA ILE A 110 -0.77 -29.60 0.28
C ILE A 110 -0.61 -30.88 -0.54
N VAL A 111 -1.64 -31.71 -0.59
CA VAL A 111 -1.60 -32.99 -1.31
C VAL A 111 -2.42 -32.89 -2.59
N PRO A 112 -1.77 -32.72 -3.75
CA PRO A 112 -2.48 -32.72 -5.01
C PRO A 112 -2.75 -34.14 -5.50
N SER A 113 -3.98 -34.36 -5.94
CA SER A 113 -4.47 -35.56 -6.60
C SER A 113 -4.71 -35.26 -8.07
N PHE A 114 -4.33 -36.18 -8.95
CA PHE A 114 -4.37 -36.00 -10.39
C PHE A 114 -5.21 -37.08 -11.04
N THR A 115 -6.20 -36.68 -11.82
CA THR A 115 -7.05 -37.59 -12.60
C THR A 115 -6.86 -37.27 -14.08
N VAL A 116 -6.41 -38.24 -14.86
CA VAL A 116 -6.25 -38.08 -16.31
C VAL A 116 -7.62 -38.25 -16.97
N LYS A 117 -8.02 -37.27 -17.79
CA LYS A 117 -9.25 -37.29 -18.58
C LYS A 117 -9.01 -38.02 -19.91
N PRO A 118 -10.09 -38.51 -20.56
CA PRO A 118 -9.98 -39.24 -21.83
C PRO A 118 -9.38 -38.42 -22.99
N ASP A 119 -9.41 -37.09 -22.91
CA ASP A 119 -8.85 -36.17 -23.90
C ASP A 119 -7.34 -35.93 -23.75
N GLY A 120 -6.68 -36.63 -22.82
CA GLY A 120 -5.27 -36.47 -22.49
C GLY A 120 -4.97 -35.28 -21.57
N SER A 121 -5.98 -34.46 -21.23
CA SER A 121 -5.84 -33.44 -20.19
C SER A 121 -5.92 -34.08 -18.80
N PHE A 122 -5.44 -33.39 -17.77
CA PHE A 122 -5.58 -33.85 -16.39
C PHE A 122 -6.39 -32.84 -15.58
N SER A 123 -7.25 -33.35 -14.69
CA SER A 123 -7.83 -32.56 -13.62
C SER A 123 -7.02 -32.74 -12.34
N ILE A 124 -6.79 -31.64 -11.65
CA ILE A 124 -6.14 -31.60 -10.34
C ILE A 124 -7.24 -31.39 -9.30
N SER A 125 -7.23 -32.17 -8.23
CA SER A 125 -7.96 -31.87 -7.00
C SER A 125 -6.97 -31.74 -5.85
N ILE A 126 -7.21 -30.81 -4.95
CA ILE A 126 -6.28 -30.55 -3.84
C ILE A 126 -6.98 -30.94 -2.56
N SER A 127 -6.33 -31.79 -1.77
CA SER A 127 -6.76 -32.06 -0.40
C SER A 127 -5.93 -31.22 0.56
N ILE A 128 -6.63 -30.41 1.36
CA ILE A 128 -6.07 -29.59 2.43
C ILE A 128 -6.55 -30.21 3.75
N ASN A 129 -5.63 -30.43 4.68
CA ASN A 129 -6.02 -30.86 6.02
C ASN A 129 -6.53 -29.64 6.81
N PRO A 130 -7.78 -29.63 7.28
CA PRO A 130 -8.37 -28.48 7.97
C PRO A 130 -7.70 -28.13 9.31
N SER A 131 -6.86 -29.01 9.86
CA SER A 131 -6.10 -28.72 11.09
C SER A 131 -4.87 -27.85 10.88
N ILE A 132 -4.50 -27.54 9.63
CA ILE A 132 -3.31 -26.75 9.29
C ILE A 132 -3.68 -25.27 9.25
N SER A 133 -2.88 -24.44 9.90
CA SER A 133 -3.10 -22.99 9.90
C SER A 133 -2.88 -22.36 8.52
N LEU A 134 -3.61 -21.29 8.24
CA LEU A 134 -3.49 -20.48 7.02
C LEU A 134 -2.04 -20.05 6.75
N GLU A 135 -1.32 -19.60 7.78
CA GLU A 135 0.08 -19.16 7.70
C GLU A 135 0.96 -20.28 7.15
N THR A 136 0.75 -21.50 7.64
CA THR A 136 1.54 -22.67 7.23
C THR A 136 1.26 -23.03 5.78
N LEU A 137 0.00 -22.97 5.34
CA LEU A 137 -0.39 -23.27 3.96
C LEU A 137 0.13 -22.22 2.97
N LEU A 138 0.02 -20.93 3.30
CA LEU A 138 0.58 -19.86 2.47
C LEU A 138 2.10 -19.91 2.42
N SER A 139 2.75 -20.13 3.56
CA SER A 139 4.21 -20.33 3.60
C SER A 139 4.63 -21.49 2.72
N ASP A 140 3.92 -22.61 2.76
CA ASP A 140 4.21 -23.78 1.93
C ASP A 140 4.08 -23.46 0.43
N LEU A 141 3.07 -22.67 0.04
CA LEU A 141 2.86 -22.24 -1.34
C LEU A 141 3.96 -21.29 -1.84
N PHE A 142 4.16 -20.18 -1.14
CA PHE A 142 5.05 -19.10 -1.58
C PHE A 142 6.52 -19.49 -1.46
N ILE A 143 6.95 -20.05 -0.32
CA ILE A 143 8.34 -20.47 -0.11
C ILE A 143 8.65 -21.71 -0.98
N GLY A 144 7.68 -22.61 -1.14
CA GLY A 144 7.80 -23.76 -2.03
C GLY A 144 8.07 -23.34 -3.47
N LEU A 145 7.26 -22.40 -3.97
CA LEU A 145 7.42 -21.82 -5.30
C LEU A 145 8.76 -21.10 -5.47
N GLU A 146 9.14 -20.26 -4.51
CA GLU A 146 10.41 -19.52 -4.54
C GLU A 146 11.62 -20.45 -4.62
N LYS A 147 11.65 -21.51 -3.78
CA LYS A 147 12.71 -22.52 -3.81
C LYS A 147 12.77 -23.23 -5.15
N TYR A 148 11.62 -23.52 -5.76
CA TYR A 148 11.56 -24.13 -7.08
C TYR A 148 12.14 -23.20 -8.15
N ILE A 149 11.77 -21.92 -8.13
CA ILE A 149 12.24 -20.91 -9.08
C ILE A 149 13.75 -20.72 -8.98
N LYS A 150 14.28 -20.49 -7.76
CA LYS A 150 15.71 -20.34 -7.50
C LYS A 150 16.52 -21.57 -7.89
N LYS A 151 16.04 -22.77 -7.56
CA LYS A 151 16.75 -24.03 -7.87
C LYS A 151 16.88 -24.28 -9.38
N ASN A 152 15.92 -23.82 -10.17
CA ASN A 152 15.88 -24.05 -11.61
C ASN A 152 16.32 -22.82 -12.43
N ASP A 153 16.81 -21.75 -11.77
CA ASP A 153 17.23 -20.49 -12.39
C ASP A 153 16.14 -19.89 -13.31
N LEU A 154 14.93 -19.82 -12.76
CA LEU A 154 13.74 -19.35 -13.47
C LEU A 154 13.37 -17.93 -13.05
N LYS A 155 12.57 -17.26 -13.87
CA LYS A 155 11.81 -16.05 -13.49
C LYS A 155 10.33 -16.37 -13.50
N ALA A 156 9.58 -15.82 -12.54
CA ALA A 156 8.14 -16.00 -12.52
C ALA A 156 7.37 -14.68 -12.52
N CYS A 157 6.15 -14.73 -13.05
CA CYS A 157 5.15 -13.70 -12.87
C CYS A 157 3.85 -14.32 -12.36
N ILE A 158 3.37 -13.84 -11.22
CA ILE A 158 2.14 -14.29 -10.60
C ILE A 158 1.06 -13.25 -10.84
N VAL A 159 -0.03 -13.67 -11.48
CA VAL A 159 -1.19 -12.84 -11.75
C VAL A 159 -2.33 -13.28 -10.85
N LEU A 160 -2.82 -12.33 -10.04
CA LEU A 160 -4.00 -12.50 -9.19
C LEU A 160 -5.12 -11.64 -9.78
N ASP A 161 -6.03 -12.27 -10.52
CA ASP A 161 -7.19 -11.61 -11.14
C ASP A 161 -8.39 -11.60 -10.20
N GLU A 162 -9.20 -10.54 -10.30
CA GLU A 162 -10.31 -10.24 -9.39
C GLU A 162 -9.88 -10.29 -7.89
N PHE A 163 -8.67 -9.80 -7.58
CA PHE A 163 -8.11 -9.87 -6.22
C PHE A 163 -9.00 -9.23 -5.15
N GLN A 164 -9.89 -8.29 -5.52
CA GLN A 164 -10.83 -7.72 -4.57
C GLN A 164 -11.75 -8.75 -3.88
N GLU A 165 -11.90 -9.97 -4.40
CA GLU A 165 -12.66 -11.01 -3.68
C GLU A 165 -12.01 -11.40 -2.35
N ILE A 166 -10.67 -11.37 -2.24
CA ILE A 166 -9.96 -11.62 -0.97
C ILE A 166 -10.39 -10.66 0.14
N THR A 167 -10.73 -9.42 -0.22
CA THR A 167 -11.16 -8.39 0.73
C THR A 167 -12.54 -8.66 1.35
N THR A 168 -13.30 -9.59 0.77
CA THR A 168 -14.63 -9.98 1.29
C THR A 168 -14.56 -11.09 2.34
N LEU A 169 -13.38 -11.68 2.53
CA LEU A 169 -13.15 -12.74 3.51
C LEU A 169 -13.03 -12.17 4.93
N GLU A 170 -13.48 -12.94 5.93
CA GLU A 170 -13.38 -12.56 7.35
C GLU A 170 -11.91 -12.37 7.76
N GLU A 171 -11.00 -13.18 7.24
CA GLU A 171 -9.56 -13.12 7.51
C GLU A 171 -8.76 -12.27 6.50
N SER A 172 -9.43 -11.41 5.72
CA SER A 172 -8.82 -10.58 4.67
C SER A 172 -7.54 -9.85 5.11
N LYS A 173 -7.58 -9.10 6.22
CA LYS A 173 -6.42 -8.37 6.77
C LYS A 173 -5.22 -9.27 7.05
N LYS A 174 -5.48 -10.50 7.50
CA LYS A 174 -4.43 -11.48 7.81
C LYS A 174 -3.81 -12.04 6.53
N ILE A 175 -4.64 -12.37 5.54
CA ILE A 175 -4.18 -12.84 4.22
C ILE A 175 -3.34 -11.76 3.55
N GLU A 176 -3.82 -10.51 3.53
CA GLU A 176 -3.11 -9.36 2.95
C GLU A 176 -1.75 -9.12 3.60
N GLY A 177 -1.68 -9.16 4.94
CA GLY A 177 -0.42 -9.00 5.67
C GLY A 177 0.60 -10.09 5.34
N LEU A 178 0.14 -11.35 5.27
CA LEU A 178 0.99 -12.48 4.90
C LEU A 178 1.47 -12.36 3.44
N LEU A 179 0.56 -12.05 2.51
CA LEU A 179 0.90 -11.85 1.11
C LEU A 179 1.93 -10.73 0.94
N ARG A 180 1.75 -9.59 1.61
CA ARG A 180 2.70 -8.48 1.59
C ARG A 180 4.10 -8.92 2.02
N ASN A 181 4.20 -9.69 3.11
CA ASN A 181 5.48 -10.19 3.60
C ASN A 181 6.19 -11.06 2.55
N PHE A 182 5.48 -12.01 1.92
CA PHE A 182 6.07 -12.85 0.87
C PHE A 182 6.48 -12.06 -0.38
N ILE A 183 5.66 -11.09 -0.80
CA ILE A 183 5.93 -10.29 -2.00
C ILE A 183 7.17 -9.39 -1.80
N GLN A 184 7.37 -8.86 -0.58
CA GLN A 184 8.52 -7.99 -0.27
C GLN A 184 9.86 -8.75 -0.24
N GLU A 185 9.86 -10.03 0.14
CA GLU A 185 11.08 -10.84 0.26
C GLU A 185 11.54 -11.47 -1.07
N GLN A 186 10.70 -11.46 -2.11
CA GLN A 186 10.92 -12.23 -3.34
C GLN A 186 11.38 -11.36 -4.52
N GLU A 187 12.64 -11.51 -4.92
CA GLU A 187 13.24 -10.74 -6.03
C GLU A 187 13.02 -11.39 -7.42
N ASP A 188 12.89 -12.72 -7.49
CA ASP A 188 12.77 -13.49 -8.75
C ASP A 188 11.31 -13.64 -9.24
N ILE A 189 10.36 -13.09 -8.49
CA ILE A 189 8.93 -13.22 -8.73
C ILE A 189 8.31 -11.83 -8.84
N SER A 190 7.75 -11.53 -10.00
CA SER A 190 6.94 -10.33 -10.20
C SER A 190 5.46 -10.62 -9.97
N TYR A 191 4.72 -9.64 -9.48
CA TYR A 191 3.30 -9.78 -9.19
C TYR A 191 2.44 -8.83 -10.01
N ILE A 192 1.33 -9.31 -10.54
CA ILE A 192 0.32 -8.51 -11.23
C ILE A 192 -1.03 -8.69 -10.56
N PHE A 193 -1.56 -7.59 -10.04
CA PHE A 193 -2.88 -7.54 -9.43
C PHE A 193 -3.86 -6.95 -10.43
N VAL A 194 -4.88 -7.71 -10.78
CA VAL A 194 -5.89 -7.28 -11.75
C VAL A 194 -7.23 -7.15 -11.03
N GLY A 195 -7.92 -6.02 -11.24
CA GLY A 195 -9.26 -5.86 -10.69
C GLY A 195 -9.98 -4.61 -11.16
N SER A 196 -11.16 -4.41 -10.57
CA SER A 196 -12.05 -3.28 -10.91
C SER A 196 -12.13 -2.22 -9.79
N ARG A 197 -11.68 -2.55 -8.58
CA ARG A 197 -11.68 -1.66 -7.41
C ARG A 197 -10.28 -1.11 -7.13
N ARG A 198 -9.98 0.08 -7.66
CA ARG A 198 -8.66 0.74 -7.57
C ARG A 198 -8.14 0.91 -6.14
N LYS A 199 -9.01 1.26 -5.19
CA LYS A 199 -8.62 1.61 -3.81
C LYS A 199 -7.93 0.44 -3.11
N LEU A 200 -8.59 -0.72 -3.07
CA LEU A 200 -8.13 -1.95 -2.41
C LEU A 200 -6.79 -2.49 -2.94
N LEU A 201 -6.57 -2.43 -4.26
CA LEU A 201 -5.34 -2.96 -4.86
C LEU A 201 -4.16 -2.02 -4.67
N VAL A 202 -4.42 -0.72 -4.51
CA VAL A 202 -3.38 0.26 -4.19
C VAL A 202 -3.00 0.11 -2.72
N ASP A 203 -3.97 -0.02 -1.80
CA ASP A 203 -3.75 -0.16 -0.34
C ASP A 203 -2.88 -1.38 0.07
N MET A 204 -2.75 -2.41 -0.79
CA MET A 204 -1.81 -3.53 -0.61
C MET A 204 -0.34 -3.19 -0.91
N PHE A 205 -0.07 -2.17 -1.72
CA PHE A 205 1.27 -1.78 -2.18
C PHE A 205 1.65 -0.36 -1.79
N THR A 206 0.68 0.50 -1.50
CA THR A 206 0.88 1.70 -0.72
C THR A 206 0.76 1.30 0.73
N ASP A 207 1.87 1.38 1.43
CA ASP A 207 1.93 1.34 2.86
C ASP A 207 0.81 2.16 3.51
N LYS A 208 0.29 1.70 4.65
CA LYS A 208 -0.56 2.53 5.49
C LYS A 208 0.19 3.84 5.75
N LYS A 209 -0.27 4.94 5.16
CA LYS A 209 0.37 6.22 5.46
C LYS A 209 0.16 6.51 6.94
N ARG A 210 1.19 7.05 7.58
CA ARG A 210 1.20 7.46 8.98
C ARG A 210 1.26 8.98 9.05
N PRO A 211 0.12 9.69 8.91
CA PRO A 211 0.13 11.14 9.03
C PRO A 211 0.62 11.57 10.42
N LEU A 212 1.69 12.36 10.45
CA LEU A 212 2.15 13.05 11.64
C LEU A 212 1.60 14.48 11.61
N LEU A 213 0.58 14.75 12.41
CA LEU A 213 -0.15 16.02 12.43
C LEU A 213 0.38 16.90 13.58
N ILE A 214 1.08 17.99 13.26
CA ILE A 214 1.74 18.85 14.25
C ILE A 214 1.09 20.23 14.29
N GLY A 215 0.37 20.53 15.37
CA GLY A 215 -0.35 21.80 15.55
C GLY A 215 0.19 22.60 16.73
N GLY A 216 0.41 23.91 16.55
CA GLY A 216 0.84 24.80 17.63
C GLY A 216 -0.09 26.00 17.82
N GLY A 217 -0.53 26.25 19.04
CA GLY A 217 -1.43 27.36 19.38
C GLY A 217 -2.72 27.31 18.56
N VAL A 218 -3.01 28.38 17.82
CA VAL A 218 -4.18 28.45 16.92
C VAL A 218 -4.09 27.55 15.69
N GLY A 219 -2.94 26.90 15.47
CA GLY A 219 -2.75 25.86 14.45
C GLY A 219 -3.17 24.45 14.88
N MET A 220 -3.57 24.25 16.15
CA MET A 220 -4.13 22.98 16.63
C MET A 220 -5.45 22.58 15.93
N PRO A 221 -6.47 23.48 15.76
CA PRO A 221 -7.75 23.12 15.17
C PRO A 221 -7.68 22.56 13.74
N PRO A 222 -6.86 23.10 12.80
CA PRO A 222 -6.68 22.47 11.48
C PRO A 222 -6.17 21.02 11.55
N MET A 223 -5.24 20.71 12.47
CA MET A 223 -4.74 19.35 12.65
C MET A 223 -5.82 18.42 13.21
N ILE A 224 -6.63 18.90 14.16
CA ILE A 224 -7.79 18.17 14.69
C ILE A 224 -8.83 17.93 13.59
N SER A 225 -9.04 18.89 12.68
CA SER A 225 -9.94 18.75 11.54
C SER A 225 -9.46 17.70 10.54
N ILE A 226 -8.14 17.66 10.25
CA ILE A 226 -7.56 16.59 9.43
C ILE A 226 -7.79 15.24 10.12
N ALA A 227 -7.44 15.12 11.41
CA ALA A 227 -7.66 13.90 12.19
C ALA A 227 -9.13 13.45 12.15
N GLN A 228 -10.08 14.37 12.29
CA GLN A 228 -11.51 14.08 12.19
C GLN A 228 -11.91 13.53 10.81
N SER A 229 -11.33 14.07 9.73
CA SER A 229 -11.64 13.63 8.36
C SER A 229 -11.11 12.23 8.03
N ILE A 230 -10.08 11.78 8.75
CA ILE A 230 -9.41 10.50 8.50
C ILE A 230 -9.65 9.43 9.59
N LYS A 231 -10.36 9.76 10.67
CA LYS A 231 -10.57 8.82 11.80
C LYS A 231 -11.25 7.49 11.41
N ASP A 232 -12.10 7.52 10.39
CA ASP A 232 -12.84 6.34 9.90
C ASP A 232 -12.15 5.66 8.69
N SER A 233 -10.88 5.97 8.47
CA SER A 233 -10.06 5.43 7.37
C SER A 233 -8.96 4.50 7.88
N ASP A 234 -8.19 3.90 6.97
CA ASP A 234 -7.09 2.99 7.33
C ASP A 234 -5.77 3.71 7.69
N TYR A 235 -5.76 5.04 7.77
CA TYR A 235 -4.60 5.82 8.20
C TYR A 235 -4.28 5.61 9.68
N ASP A 236 -2.99 5.45 10.00
CA ASP A 236 -2.49 5.36 11.38
C ASP A 236 -1.90 6.72 11.78
N ALA A 237 -2.79 7.67 12.08
CA ALA A 237 -2.40 9.05 12.36
C ALA A 237 -1.90 9.25 13.79
N PHE A 238 -0.86 10.07 13.95
CA PHE A 238 -0.38 10.54 15.24
C PHE A 238 -0.39 12.06 15.29
N VAL A 239 -1.01 12.61 16.34
CA VAL A 239 -1.20 14.06 16.52
C VAL A 239 -0.30 14.57 17.64
N ILE A 240 0.38 15.68 17.37
CA ILE A 240 1.13 16.43 18.38
C ILE A 240 0.56 17.84 18.47
N LEU A 241 0.09 18.21 19.66
CA LEU A 241 -0.49 19.53 19.93
C LEU A 241 0.39 20.31 20.92
N GLY A 242 0.76 21.53 20.54
CA GLY A 242 1.60 22.43 21.32
C GLY A 242 0.88 23.68 21.77
N SER A 243 1.10 24.12 23.01
CA SER A 243 0.60 25.41 23.50
C SER A 243 1.53 26.04 24.53
N GLU A 244 1.70 27.36 24.46
CA GLU A 244 2.42 28.16 25.47
C GLU A 244 1.51 28.66 26.59
N VAL A 245 0.19 28.58 26.38
CA VAL A 245 -0.87 28.93 27.33
C VAL A 245 -1.65 27.65 27.72
N PRO A 246 -2.49 27.68 28.77
CA PRO A 246 -3.34 26.54 29.11
C PRO A 246 -4.12 26.05 27.89
N PHE A 247 -4.16 24.72 27.69
CA PHE A 247 -4.93 24.12 26.62
C PHE A 247 -6.43 24.48 26.78
N PRO A 248 -7.18 24.64 25.67
CA PRO A 248 -8.61 24.95 25.71
C PRO A 248 -9.48 23.72 26.09
N PHE A 249 -8.85 22.67 26.60
CA PHE A 249 -9.43 21.42 27.08
C PHE A 249 -8.59 20.91 28.25
N THR A 250 -9.16 20.06 29.09
CA THR A 250 -8.44 19.40 30.17
C THR A 250 -7.69 18.19 29.58
N PRO A 251 -6.35 18.14 29.63
CA PRO A 251 -5.60 16.95 29.24
C PRO A 251 -5.98 15.75 30.11
N GLU A 252 -6.03 14.56 29.52
CA GLU A 252 -6.32 13.31 30.24
C GLU A 252 -5.26 12.27 29.94
N LEU A 253 -5.10 11.28 30.82
CA LEU A 253 -4.19 10.16 30.59
C LEU A 253 -4.68 9.32 29.40
N SER A 254 -3.81 9.13 28.41
CA SER A 254 -4.12 8.29 27.24
C SER A 254 -4.17 6.81 27.63
N LYS A 255 -5.18 6.10 27.15
CA LYS A 255 -5.38 4.65 27.31
C LYS A 255 -4.86 3.89 26.09
N MET A 256 -4.62 4.58 24.98
CA MET A 256 -3.95 4.05 23.80
C MET A 256 -2.47 3.73 24.09
N GLY A 257 -1.94 2.68 23.45
CA GLY A 257 -0.53 2.28 23.60
C GLY A 257 0.39 3.50 23.39
N ASN A 258 1.39 3.68 24.26
CA ASN A 258 2.13 4.94 24.32
C ASN A 258 3.14 5.07 23.17
N PRO A 259 2.89 5.90 22.14
CA PRO A 259 3.83 6.05 21.04
C PRO A 259 5.01 6.95 21.42
N CYS A 260 4.95 7.64 22.58
CA CYS A 260 6.03 8.50 23.03
C CYS A 260 6.23 8.40 24.56
N PRO A 261 7.30 7.75 25.03
CA PRO A 261 7.48 7.44 26.46
C PRO A 261 7.60 8.68 27.36
N LYS A 262 7.86 9.86 26.79
CA LYS A 262 8.05 11.12 27.52
C LYS A 262 6.78 11.96 27.70
N ALA A 263 5.64 11.50 27.18
CA ALA A 263 4.34 12.16 27.35
C ALA A 263 3.25 11.11 27.57
N SER A 264 2.33 11.38 28.49
CA SER A 264 1.26 10.44 28.85
C SER A 264 -0.13 11.00 28.60
N HIS A 265 -0.27 12.32 28.54
CA HIS A 265 -1.56 12.97 28.37
C HIS A 265 -1.90 13.27 26.90
N THR A 266 -3.20 13.30 26.63
CA THR A 266 -3.82 13.43 25.32
C THR A 266 -4.92 14.50 25.32
N MET A 267 -5.44 14.83 24.15
CA MET A 267 -6.70 15.56 24.00
C MET A 267 -7.87 14.56 24.07
N PRO A 268 -8.85 14.73 24.98
CA PRO A 268 -9.95 13.76 25.16
C PRO A 268 -10.69 13.41 23.87
N LEU A 269 -10.97 14.40 23.03
CA LEU A 269 -11.70 14.21 21.77
C LEU A 269 -10.96 13.30 20.77
N LEU A 270 -9.63 13.39 20.69
CA LEU A 270 -8.83 12.54 19.81
C LEU A 270 -8.77 11.11 20.34
N GLU A 271 -8.69 10.95 21.66
CA GLU A 271 -8.76 9.64 22.32
C GLU A 271 -10.13 8.96 22.08
N GLU A 272 -11.23 9.70 22.17
CA GLU A 272 -12.58 9.21 21.83
C GLU A 272 -12.70 8.74 20.38
N TRP A 273 -11.96 9.37 19.46
CA TRP A 273 -11.92 8.99 18.05
C TRP A 273 -10.93 7.86 17.76
N GLY A 274 -10.18 7.39 18.76
CA GLY A 274 -9.14 6.39 18.56
C GLY A 274 -7.94 6.92 17.76
N VAL A 275 -7.69 8.23 17.79
CA VAL A 275 -6.53 8.86 17.15
C VAL A 275 -5.48 9.16 18.21
N ALA A 276 -4.28 8.58 18.07
CA ALA A 276 -3.21 8.78 19.03
C ALA A 276 -2.76 10.25 19.07
N CYS A 277 -2.65 10.82 20.26
CA CYS A 277 -2.25 12.22 20.44
C CYS A 277 -1.33 12.40 21.66
N ARG A 278 -0.34 13.30 21.55
CA ARG A 278 0.46 13.76 22.69
C ARG A 278 0.59 15.29 22.68
N LEU A 279 0.78 15.83 23.88
CA LEU A 279 0.83 17.26 24.11
C LEU A 279 2.26 17.72 24.42
N ALA A 280 2.63 18.92 23.98
CA ALA A 280 3.88 19.58 24.32
C ALA A 280 3.66 21.02 24.83
N SER A 281 4.45 21.45 25.80
CA SER A 281 4.45 22.82 26.30
C SER A 281 5.79 23.18 26.93
N LEU A 282 6.15 24.46 26.90
CA LEU A 282 7.24 25.00 27.74
C LEU A 282 6.79 25.19 29.20
N GLN A 283 5.48 25.20 29.45
CA GLN A 283 4.90 25.24 30.79
C GLN A 283 4.89 23.84 31.40
N ASN A 284 4.99 23.78 32.74
CA ASN A 284 5.02 22.52 33.46
C ASN A 284 3.59 22.01 33.74
N TYR A 285 2.97 21.36 32.74
CA TYR A 285 1.68 20.68 32.88
C TYR A 285 1.88 19.18 33.12
N GLU A 286 1.07 18.60 34.00
CA GLU A 286 1.17 17.18 34.35
C GLU A 286 1.01 16.27 33.12
N GLY A 287 2.00 15.39 32.91
CA GLY A 287 2.04 14.39 31.83
C GLY A 287 2.06 14.92 30.39
N VAL A 288 2.22 16.24 30.22
CA VAL A 288 2.55 16.92 28.97
C VAL A 288 4.06 16.92 28.78
N TYR A 289 4.54 16.79 27.54
CA TYR A 289 5.96 16.89 27.24
C TYR A 289 6.49 18.30 27.51
N GLN A 290 7.52 18.42 28.33
CA GLN A 290 8.17 19.71 28.60
C GLN A 290 9.16 20.05 27.48
N GLY A 291 8.73 20.84 26.50
CA GLY A 291 9.52 21.25 25.33
C GLY A 291 8.67 21.63 24.13
N TYR A 292 9.30 21.73 22.95
CA TYR A 292 8.59 22.06 21.71
C TYR A 292 7.95 20.82 21.07
N VAL A 293 6.96 21.06 20.21
CA VAL A 293 6.31 20.01 19.42
C VAL A 293 7.30 19.25 18.52
N THR A 294 8.35 19.92 18.04
CA THR A 294 9.41 19.31 17.21
C THR A 294 10.29 18.37 18.01
N ASP A 295 10.56 18.68 19.29
CA ASP A 295 11.33 17.79 20.17
C ASP A 295 10.53 16.52 20.46
N LEU A 296 9.24 16.66 20.72
CA LEU A 296 8.34 15.54 20.92
C LEU A 296 8.17 14.70 19.63
N ALA A 297 8.06 15.37 18.48
CA ALA A 297 8.03 14.71 17.17
C ALA A 297 9.31 13.91 16.91
N LYS A 298 10.48 14.46 17.24
CA LYS A 298 11.76 13.77 17.12
C LYS A 298 11.78 12.48 17.95
N VAL A 299 11.34 12.54 19.21
CA VAL A 299 11.25 11.35 20.08
C VAL A 299 10.34 10.28 19.47
N TYR A 300 9.21 10.67 18.86
CA TYR A 300 8.33 9.75 18.16
C TYR A 300 9.01 9.14 16.93
N LEU A 301 9.58 9.97 16.04
CA LEU A 301 10.24 9.52 14.81
C LEU A 301 11.42 8.57 15.11
N ASP A 302 12.21 8.86 16.15
CA ASP A 302 13.32 8.01 16.60
C ASP A 302 12.86 6.65 17.15
N SER A 303 11.60 6.52 17.56
CA SER A 303 11.05 5.26 18.06
C SER A 303 10.54 4.32 16.97
N LEU A 304 10.40 4.82 15.74
CA LEU A 304 9.88 4.05 14.60
C LEU A 304 10.97 3.17 13.97
N SER A 305 10.57 1.99 13.49
CA SER A 305 11.42 1.20 12.60
C SER A 305 11.59 1.90 11.25
N ALA A 306 12.62 1.52 10.48
CA ALA A 306 12.87 2.10 9.15
C ALA A 306 11.66 1.97 8.19
N ASN A 307 10.97 0.84 8.24
CA ASN A 307 9.77 0.62 7.44
C ASN A 307 8.63 1.53 7.86
N GLU A 308 8.44 1.76 9.16
CA GLU A 308 7.40 2.66 9.66
C GLU A 308 7.70 4.12 9.37
N LEU A 309 8.96 4.52 9.48
CA LEU A 309 9.43 5.87 9.19
C LEU A 309 9.20 6.23 7.72
N ALA A 310 9.44 5.30 6.79
CA ALA A 310 9.22 5.49 5.36
C ALA A 310 7.75 5.78 4.98
N GLN A 311 6.80 5.54 5.90
CA GLN A 311 5.37 5.72 5.70
C GLN A 311 4.84 7.04 6.27
N VAL A 312 5.70 7.81 6.96
CA VAL A 312 5.31 9.03 7.63
C VAL A 312 5.17 10.17 6.63
N GLU A 313 4.08 10.92 6.76
CA GLU A 313 3.88 12.20 6.06
C GLU A 313 3.56 13.28 7.09
N VAL A 314 4.29 14.39 7.07
CA VAL A 314 4.16 15.45 8.06
C VAL A 314 3.19 16.52 7.56
N TYR A 315 2.24 16.91 8.41
CA TYR A 315 1.33 18.02 8.17
C TYR A 315 1.41 18.97 9.34
N SER A 316 1.54 20.27 9.09
CA SER A 316 1.70 21.22 10.18
C SER A 316 0.99 22.56 9.96
N CYS A 317 0.50 23.12 11.06
CA CYS A 317 -0.07 24.46 11.12
C CYS A 317 0.28 25.10 12.46
N GLY A 318 0.71 26.36 12.45
CA GLY A 318 1.11 27.09 13.64
C GLY A 318 1.99 28.29 13.31
N PRO A 319 2.64 28.91 14.32
CA PRO A 319 3.50 30.07 14.12
C PRO A 319 4.63 29.80 13.13
N HIS A 320 5.02 30.80 12.34
CA HIS A 320 6.05 30.67 11.31
C HIS A 320 7.38 30.03 11.80
N PRO A 321 7.95 30.40 12.97
CA PRO A 321 9.15 29.73 13.50
C PRO A 321 8.95 28.25 13.82
N MET A 322 7.72 27.86 14.19
CA MET A 322 7.38 26.45 14.42
C MET A 322 7.36 25.69 13.09
N LEU A 323 6.76 26.27 12.04
CA LEU A 323 6.69 25.67 10.71
C LEU A 323 8.08 25.47 10.10
N GLU A 324 8.97 26.46 10.24
CA GLU A 324 10.38 26.35 9.81
C GLU A 324 11.11 25.22 10.55
N ALA A 325 10.91 25.11 11.87
CA ALA A 325 11.49 24.04 12.68
C ALA A 325 10.95 22.64 12.28
N VAL A 326 9.65 22.54 11.98
CA VAL A 326 9.04 21.30 11.48
C VAL A 326 9.56 20.95 10.08
N ALA A 327 9.70 21.92 9.18
CA ALA A 327 10.27 21.74 7.84
C ALA A 327 11.71 21.21 7.92
N LYS A 328 12.52 21.80 8.79
CA LYS A 328 13.89 21.33 9.05
C LYS A 328 13.92 19.90 9.59
N LEU A 329 13.07 19.59 10.58
CA LEU A 329 12.96 18.24 11.12
C LEU A 329 12.56 17.23 10.04
N ALA A 330 11.53 17.52 9.24
CA ALA A 330 11.10 16.64 8.16
C ALA A 330 12.22 16.39 7.15
N LYS A 331 13.01 17.44 6.81
CA LYS A 331 14.19 17.33 5.95
C LYS A 331 15.29 16.45 6.56
N GLU A 332 15.53 16.55 7.87
CA GLU A 332 16.50 15.67 8.59
C GLU A 332 16.14 14.18 8.47
N TYR A 333 14.84 13.85 8.52
CA TYR A 333 14.33 12.48 8.38
C TYR A 333 13.97 12.09 6.94
N ASN A 334 14.18 12.98 5.97
CA ASN A 334 13.80 12.79 4.56
C ASN A 334 12.30 12.43 4.38
N LEU A 335 11.43 13.15 5.10
CA LEU A 335 9.98 12.95 5.08
C LEU A 335 9.28 14.03 4.26
N PRO A 336 8.20 13.69 3.51
CA PRO A 336 7.35 14.69 2.88
C PRO A 336 6.65 15.53 3.96
N CYS A 337 6.57 16.84 3.73
CA CYS A 337 6.03 17.79 4.69
C CYS A 337 5.18 18.87 4.03
N GLN A 338 3.94 19.02 4.50
CA GLN A 338 3.03 20.09 4.12
C GLN A 338 2.82 21.05 5.27
N VAL A 339 2.92 22.35 4.98
CA VAL A 339 2.74 23.42 5.96
C VAL A 339 1.60 24.33 5.52
N SER A 340 0.71 24.66 6.44
CA SER A 340 -0.32 25.66 6.24
C SER A 340 0.22 27.02 6.67
N LEU A 341 0.47 27.89 5.70
CA LEU A 341 0.96 29.25 5.94
C LEU A 341 -0.19 30.19 6.28
N GLU A 342 0.08 31.13 7.19
CA GLU A 342 -0.80 32.25 7.49
C GLU A 342 -0.16 33.53 6.96
N GLU A 343 -0.96 34.38 6.32
CA GLU A 343 -0.53 35.69 5.83
C GLU A 343 -1.64 36.72 5.99
N TYR A 344 -1.28 38.00 5.97
CA TYR A 344 -2.27 39.07 6.02
C TYR A 344 -3.15 39.04 4.76
N MET A 345 -4.45 38.77 4.95
CA MET A 345 -5.43 38.71 3.87
C MET A 345 -6.38 39.91 3.94
N ALA A 346 -6.60 40.56 2.80
CA ALA A 346 -7.67 41.55 2.62
C ALA A 346 -8.82 40.97 1.80
N CYS A 347 -8.60 40.67 0.52
CA CYS A 347 -9.68 40.24 -0.37
C CYS A 347 -10.05 38.75 -0.26
N ALA A 348 -9.12 37.90 0.18
CA ALA A 348 -9.23 36.43 0.21
C ALA A 348 -9.66 35.71 -1.11
N VAL A 349 -9.76 36.43 -2.23
CA VAL A 349 -10.18 35.89 -3.54
C VAL A 349 -9.12 36.04 -4.63
N GLY A 350 -7.86 36.30 -4.22
CA GLY A 350 -6.71 36.38 -5.12
C GLY A 350 -6.56 37.69 -5.91
N GLY A 351 -7.50 38.63 -5.81
CA GLY A 351 -7.47 39.89 -6.56
C GLY A 351 -6.45 40.92 -6.06
N CYS A 352 -6.30 41.08 -4.74
CA CYS A 352 -5.42 42.12 -4.17
C CYS A 352 -3.93 41.74 -4.11
N ALA A 353 -3.61 40.43 -4.19
CA ALA A 353 -2.27 39.89 -4.00
C ALA A 353 -1.54 40.31 -2.69
N GLY A 354 -2.28 40.70 -1.64
CA GLY A 354 -1.69 41.10 -0.35
C GLY A 354 -1.12 39.94 0.48
N CYS A 355 -1.57 38.71 0.25
CA CYS A 355 -1.14 37.51 0.98
C CYS A 355 -0.12 36.69 0.18
N VAL A 356 0.85 37.35 -0.45
CA VAL A 356 1.84 36.67 -1.28
C VAL A 356 3.00 36.13 -0.45
N VAL A 357 3.41 34.90 -0.77
CA VAL A 357 4.61 34.24 -0.25
C VAL A 357 5.52 33.86 -1.39
N GLU A 358 6.83 33.92 -1.17
CA GLU A 358 7.81 33.41 -2.13
C GLU A 358 7.87 31.88 -2.04
N VAL A 359 7.82 31.20 -3.18
CA VAL A 359 8.00 29.75 -3.30
C VAL A 359 9.12 29.46 -4.29
N GLN A 360 9.97 28.50 -3.97
CA GLN A 360 11.01 28.00 -4.86
C GLN A 360 10.40 27.02 -5.88
N THR A 361 10.71 27.22 -7.16
CA THR A 361 10.27 26.35 -8.26
C THR A 361 11.46 25.96 -9.14
N ASP A 362 11.29 24.96 -10.00
CA ASP A 362 12.31 24.55 -10.97
C ASP A 362 12.76 25.69 -11.90
N SER A 363 11.89 26.68 -12.13
CA SER A 363 12.16 27.87 -12.94
C SER A 363 12.71 29.07 -12.15
N GLY A 364 12.97 28.91 -10.86
CA GLY A 364 13.38 29.97 -9.94
C GLY A 364 12.29 30.40 -8.94
N PRO A 365 12.54 31.43 -8.12
CA PRO A 365 11.57 31.90 -7.13
C PRO A 365 10.32 32.48 -7.80
N ALA A 366 9.15 32.19 -7.25
CA ALA A 366 7.86 32.68 -7.72
C ALA A 366 7.01 33.17 -6.54
N MET A 367 6.20 34.20 -6.75
CA MET A 367 5.23 34.64 -5.73
C MET A 367 3.92 33.88 -5.89
N LYS A 368 3.41 33.30 -4.80
CA LYS A 368 2.10 32.63 -4.73
C LYS A 368 1.22 33.29 -3.68
N ARG A 369 -0.09 33.33 -3.91
CA ARG A 369 -1.05 33.96 -2.98
C ARG A 369 -1.63 32.88 -2.07
N VAL A 370 -1.41 33.01 -0.76
CA VAL A 370 -1.90 32.06 0.24
C VAL A 370 -3.41 31.80 0.11
N CYS A 371 -4.22 32.82 -0.21
CA CYS A 371 -5.68 32.66 -0.26
C CYS A 371 -6.23 31.85 -1.45
N VAL A 372 -5.48 31.68 -2.55
CA VAL A 372 -5.98 30.99 -3.77
C VAL A 372 -5.01 29.95 -4.31
N ASP A 373 -3.71 30.16 -4.12
CA ASP A 373 -2.66 29.22 -4.49
C ASP A 373 -2.26 28.31 -3.31
N GLY A 374 -2.60 28.70 -2.07
CA GLY A 374 -2.41 27.95 -0.83
C GLY A 374 -3.73 27.60 -0.13
N PRO A 375 -3.80 27.64 1.22
CA PRO A 375 -2.76 28.06 2.18
C PRO A 375 -1.72 26.97 2.46
N ILE A 376 -1.91 25.76 1.92
CA ILE A 376 -1.04 24.61 2.12
C ILE A 376 0.05 24.60 1.05
N PHE A 377 1.31 24.54 1.47
CA PHE A 377 2.47 24.46 0.59
C PHE A 377 3.38 23.29 1.00
N ASP A 378 4.18 22.80 0.04
CA ASP A 378 5.27 21.88 0.35
C ASP A 378 6.36 22.64 1.10
N ALA A 379 6.75 22.13 2.28
CA ALA A 379 7.70 22.79 3.15
C ALA A 379 9.04 23.09 2.45
N THR A 380 9.50 22.22 1.55
CA THR A 380 10.78 22.39 0.82
C THR A 380 10.76 23.52 -0.19
N THR A 381 9.57 24.00 -0.56
CA THR A 381 9.40 25.11 -1.49
C THR A 381 9.33 26.46 -0.78
N VAL A 382 9.03 26.49 0.53
CA VAL A 382 8.84 27.71 1.31
C VAL A 382 9.84 27.91 2.45
N PHE A 383 10.65 26.89 2.76
CA PHE A 383 11.68 26.89 3.80
C PHE A 383 13.00 26.25 3.33
#